data_AF-A0A1S4B885-F1
#
_entry.id   AF-A0A1S4B885-F1
#
_cell.length_a   1.000
_cell.length_b   1.000
_cell.length_c   1.000
_cell.angle_alpha   90.00
_cell.angle_beta   90.00
_cell.angle_gamma   90.00
#
_symmetry.space_group_name_H-M   'P 1'
#
loop_
_entity.id
_entity.type
_entity.pdbx_description
1 polymer ?
#
loop_
_entity_poly.entity_id
_entity_poly.type
_entity_poly.pdbx_seq_one_letter_code
_entity_poly.pdbx_strand_id
1 'polypeptide(L)'
;MSRKLELLENSKRRILGEDLDTCSIDELEKVEEQLDRSLRNIRARKNQLLREQIALLNDENFLILLSQEKVLMEKNAELRKKYEVRPLPLFIDRQEEEHLQRQTMDVETHLFIGPPERRSSH
;
A
#
# COMPACT_ATOMS: atom_id res chain seq x y z
N MET A 1 46.63 -28.36 -18.63
CA MET A 1 45.56 -27.88 -17.73
C MET A 1 45.78 -26.45 -17.24
N SER A 2 47.02 -26.02 -16.97
CA SER A 2 47.30 -24.71 -16.34
C SER A 2 46.95 -23.46 -17.17
N ARG A 3 47.19 -23.44 -18.49
CA ARG A 3 46.94 -22.24 -19.32
C ARG A 3 45.48 -21.77 -19.34
N LYS A 4 44.51 -22.70 -19.33
CA LYS A 4 43.08 -22.33 -19.29
C LYS A 4 42.67 -21.74 -17.94
N LEU A 5 43.25 -22.24 -16.86
CA LEU A 5 43.01 -21.74 -15.51
C LEU A 5 43.54 -20.30 -15.38
N GLU A 6 44.76 -20.07 -15.83
CA GLU A 6 45.42 -18.76 -15.80
C GLU A 6 44.65 -17.70 -16.60
N LEU A 7 44.16 -18.06 -17.79
CA LEU A 7 43.31 -17.17 -18.59
C LEU A 7 41.99 -16.83 -17.87
N LEU A 8 41.38 -17.80 -17.19
CA LEU A 8 40.15 -17.58 -16.45
C LEU A 8 40.38 -16.69 -15.22
N GLU A 9 41.46 -16.91 -14.48
CA GLU A 9 41.84 -16.06 -13.34
C GLU A 9 42.15 -14.64 -13.78
N ASN A 10 42.89 -14.46 -14.88
CA ASN A 10 43.14 -13.13 -15.46
C ASN A 10 41.83 -12.45 -15.87
N SER A 11 40.92 -13.17 -16.51
CA SER A 11 39.60 -12.63 -16.87
C SER A 11 38.80 -12.22 -15.63
N LYS A 12 38.81 -13.03 -14.56
CA LYS A 12 38.16 -12.70 -13.29
C LYS A 12 38.74 -11.42 -12.69
N ARG A 13 40.06 -11.31 -12.57
CA ARG A 13 40.75 -10.12 -12.04
C ARG A 13 40.36 -8.86 -12.80
N ARG A 14 40.40 -8.91 -14.13
CA ARG A 14 39.99 -7.80 -15.00
C ARG A 14 38.53 -7.37 -14.76
N ILE A 15 37.59 -8.30 -14.66
CA ILE A 15 36.18 -7.99 -14.38
C ILE A 15 36.01 -7.38 -12.98
N LEU A 16 36.87 -7.74 -12.03
CA LEU A 16 36.90 -7.15 -10.69
C LEU A 16 37.62 -5.79 -10.63
N GLY A 17 38.18 -5.32 -11.74
CA GLY A 17 38.91 -4.06 -11.83
C GLY A 17 40.38 -4.15 -11.42
N GLU A 18 40.95 -5.35 -11.36
CA GLU A 18 42.35 -5.61 -11.01
C GLU A 18 43.22 -5.75 -12.28
N ASP A 19 44.51 -5.39 -12.18
CA ASP A 19 45.54 -5.54 -13.23
C ASP A 19 45.17 -4.93 -14.61
N LEU A 20 44.42 -3.81 -14.57
CA LEU A 20 43.94 -3.12 -15.77
C LEU A 20 45.02 -2.33 -16.52
N ASP A 21 46.12 -2.00 -15.84
CA ASP A 21 47.29 -1.32 -16.40
C ASP A 21 47.95 -2.10 -17.56
N THR A 22 47.78 -3.43 -17.55
CA THR A 22 48.27 -4.32 -18.61
C THR A 22 47.28 -4.51 -19.77
N CYS A 23 46.06 -3.98 -19.66
CA CYS A 23 45.02 -4.16 -20.67
C CYS A 23 45.14 -3.14 -21.80
N SER A 24 44.86 -3.57 -23.03
CA SER A 24 44.67 -2.62 -24.14
C SER A 24 43.33 -1.89 -24.03
N ILE A 25 43.16 -0.80 -24.78
CA ILE A 25 41.89 -0.05 -24.85
C ILE A 25 40.74 -0.98 -25.28
N ASP A 26 40.94 -1.77 -26.34
CA ASP A 26 39.93 -2.74 -26.82
C ASP A 26 39.55 -3.79 -25.77
N GLU A 27 40.51 -4.22 -24.94
CA GLU A 27 40.23 -5.16 -23.84
C GLU A 27 39.42 -4.49 -22.73
N LEU A 28 39.73 -3.23 -22.42
CA LEU A 28 39.03 -2.45 -21.41
C LEU A 28 37.58 -2.18 -21.83
N GLU A 29 37.34 -1.78 -23.08
CA GLU A 29 35.99 -1.59 -23.64
C GLU A 29 35.16 -2.89 -23.54
N LYS A 30 35.75 -4.05 -23.84
CA LYS A 30 35.06 -5.34 -23.70
C LYS A 30 34.68 -5.65 -22.25
N VAL A 31 35.57 -5.36 -21.30
CA VAL A 31 35.30 -5.55 -19.86
C VAL A 31 34.17 -4.63 -19.42
N GLU A 32 34.18 -3.37 -19.84
CA GLU A 32 33.12 -2.40 -19.57
C GLU A 32 31.77 -2.86 -20.12
N GLU A 33 31.70 -3.24 -21.40
CA GLU A 33 30.47 -3.74 -22.03
C GLU A 33 29.94 -5.01 -21.35
N GLN A 34 30.82 -5.89 -20.89
CA GLN A 34 30.44 -7.10 -20.17
C GLN A 34 29.87 -6.76 -18.78
N LEU A 35 30.51 -5.85 -18.06
CA LEU A 35 30.05 -5.37 -16.76
C LEU A 35 28.70 -4.66 -16.88
N ASP A 36 28.54 -3.75 -17.83
CA ASP A 36 27.29 -3.04 -18.02
C ASP A 36 26.12 -3.98 -18.36
N ARG A 37 26.32 -4.91 -19.32
CA ARG A 37 25.31 -5.91 -19.67
C ARG A 37 24.93 -6.80 -18.48
N SER A 38 25.93 -7.31 -17.76
CA SER A 38 25.67 -8.19 -16.61
C SER A 38 24.98 -7.46 -15.47
N LEU A 39 25.38 -6.22 -15.16
CA LEU A 39 24.74 -5.38 -14.16
C LEU A 39 23.30 -5.05 -14.52
N ARG A 40 23.01 -4.71 -15.79
CA ARG A 40 21.64 -4.50 -16.27
C ARG A 40 20.78 -5.74 -16.04
N ASN A 41 21.29 -6.92 -16.39
CA ASN A 41 20.57 -8.19 -16.19
C ASN A 41 20.34 -8.51 -14.70
N ILE A 42 21.36 -8.36 -13.86
CA ILE A 42 21.27 -8.59 -12.41
C ILE A 42 20.24 -7.66 -11.78
N ARG A 43 20.28 -6.36 -12.11
CA ARG A 43 19.33 -5.37 -11.60
C ARG A 43 17.91 -5.68 -12.08
N ALA A 44 17.73 -6.00 -13.36
CA ALA A 44 16.42 -6.37 -13.90
C ALA A 44 15.84 -7.60 -13.16
N ARG A 45 16.64 -8.65 -12.98
CA ARG A 45 16.21 -9.85 -12.28
C ARG A 45 15.89 -9.59 -10.80
N LYS A 46 16.73 -8.83 -10.10
CA LYS A 46 16.49 -8.45 -8.70
C LYS A 46 15.19 -7.66 -8.56
N ASN A 47 14.96 -6.70 -9.45
CA ASN A 47 13.73 -5.90 -9.45
C ASN A 47 12.50 -6.74 -9.77
N GLN A 48 12.60 -7.68 -10.70
CA GLN A 48 11.52 -8.61 -11.01
C GLN A 48 11.14 -9.44 -9.77
N LEU A 49 12.12 -10.08 -9.13
CA LEU A 49 11.87 -10.91 -7.95
C LEU A 49 11.28 -10.12 -6.79
N LEU A 50 11.73 -8.88 -6.57
CA LEU A 50 11.16 -8.00 -5.54
C LEU A 50 9.72 -7.61 -5.85
N ARG A 51 9.39 -7.33 -7.11
CA ARG A 51 8.00 -7.05 -7.53
C ARG A 51 7.10 -8.25 -7.32
N GLU A 52 7.58 -9.44 -7.65
CA GLU A 52 6.87 -10.70 -7.43
C GLU A 52 6.60 -10.91 -5.92
N GLN A 53 7.59 -10.68 -5.06
CA GLN A 53 7.40 -10.77 -3.60
C GLN A 53 6.40 -9.73 -3.06
N ILE A 54 6.48 -8.49 -3.53
CA ILE A 54 5.54 -7.43 -3.13
C ILE A 54 4.10 -7.80 -3.56
N ALA A 55 3.92 -8.33 -4.77
CA ALA A 55 2.62 -8.75 -5.26
C ALA A 55 2.03 -9.87 -4.38
N LEU A 56 2.82 -10.91 -4.08
CA LEU A 56 2.39 -12.01 -3.22
C LEU A 56 1.96 -11.53 -1.83
N LEU A 57 2.74 -10.65 -1.21
CA LEU A 57 2.41 -10.10 0.11
C LEU A 57 1.15 -9.22 0.05
N ASN A 58 0.96 -8.45 -1.02
CA ASN A 58 -0.24 -7.64 -1.19
C ASN A 58 -1.49 -8.51 -1.35
N ASP A 59 -1.40 -9.58 -2.14
CA ASP A 59 -2.51 -10.52 -2.36
C ASP A 59 -2.88 -11.23 -1.05
N GLU A 60 -1.88 -11.68 -0.29
CA GLU A 60 -2.08 -12.28 1.03
C GLU A 60 -2.77 -11.31 2.00
N ASN A 61 -2.25 -10.08 2.10
CA ASN A 61 -2.83 -9.04 2.95
C ASN A 61 -4.27 -8.70 2.53
N PHE A 62 -4.54 -8.63 1.23
CA PHE A 62 -5.88 -8.37 0.71
C PHE A 62 -6.87 -9.47 1.12
N LEU A 63 -6.48 -10.75 1.00
CA LEU A 63 -7.30 -11.88 1.43
C LEU A 63 -7.54 -11.87 2.95
N ILE A 64 -6.52 -11.56 3.74
CA ILE A 64 -6.64 -11.43 5.20
C ILE A 64 -7.64 -10.31 5.54
N LEU A 65 -7.50 -9.13 4.94
CA LEU A 65 -8.40 -8.00 5.18
C LEU A 65 -9.85 -8.33 4.81
N LEU A 66 -10.08 -8.98 3.67
CA LEU A 66 -11.41 -9.40 3.26
C LEU A 66 -12.04 -10.40 4.24
N SER A 67 -11.24 -11.32 4.77
CA SER A 67 -11.71 -12.28 5.79
C SER A 67 -12.08 -11.58 7.10
N GLN A 68 -11.28 -10.59 7.53
CA GLN A 68 -11.56 -9.80 8.74
C GLN A 68 -12.82 -8.95 8.56
N GLU A 69 -13.00 -8.32 7.40
CA GLU A 69 -14.20 -7.55 7.08
C GLU A 69 -15.46 -8.42 7.17
N LYS A 70 -15.42 -9.63 6.61
CA LYS A 70 -16.53 -10.59 6.68
C LYS A 70 -16.89 -10.94 8.12
N VAL A 71 -15.89 -11.27 8.95
CA VAL A 71 -16.09 -11.60 10.38
C VAL A 71 -16.70 -10.40 11.12
N LEU A 72 -16.22 -9.19 10.85
CA LEU A 72 -16.77 -7.97 11.45
C LEU A 72 -18.21 -7.71 11.01
N MET A 73 -18.55 -7.94 9.73
CA MET A 73 -19.92 -7.82 9.25
C MET A 73 -20.86 -8.82 9.93
N GLU A 74 -20.44 -10.08 10.08
CA GLU A 74 -21.22 -11.11 10.77
C GLU A 74 -21.47 -10.73 12.23
N LYS A 75 -20.41 -10.32 12.96
CA LYS A 75 -20.53 -9.83 14.34
C LYS A 75 -21.45 -8.61 14.45
N ASN A 76 -21.34 -7.67 13.51
CA ASN A 76 -22.23 -6.50 13.47
C ASN A 76 -23.68 -6.89 13.21
N ALA A 77 -23.93 -7.87 12.34
CA ALA A 77 -25.27 -8.40 12.09
C ALA A 77 -25.84 -9.09 13.35
N GLU A 78 -25.04 -9.87 14.08
CA GLU A 78 -25.43 -10.48 15.35
C GLU A 78 -25.74 -9.42 16.42
N LEU A 79 -24.91 -8.39 16.54
CA LEU A 79 -25.14 -7.29 17.47
C LEU A 79 -26.43 -6.53 17.13
N ARG A 80 -26.69 -6.27 15.84
CA ARG A 80 -27.94 -5.64 15.38
C ARG A 80 -29.17 -6.48 15.73
N LYS A 81 -29.08 -7.81 15.63
CA LYS A 81 -30.15 -8.72 16.07
C LYS A 81 -30.32 -8.70 17.59
N LYS A 82 -29.21 -8.68 18.34
CA LYS A 82 -29.22 -8.71 19.81
C LYS A 82 -29.72 -7.40 20.43
N TYR A 83 -29.38 -6.28 19.81
CA TYR A 83 -29.68 -4.94 20.28
C TYR A 83 -30.58 -4.24 19.27
N GLU A 84 -31.68 -4.87 18.86
CA GLU A 84 -32.68 -4.25 17.97
C GLU A 84 -32.82 -2.76 18.30
N VAL A 85 -32.21 -1.92 17.46
CA VAL A 85 -32.62 -0.53 17.36
C VAL A 85 -34.00 -0.68 16.76
N ARG A 86 -35.01 -0.74 17.64
CA ARG A 86 -36.39 -0.46 17.28
C ARG A 86 -36.28 0.74 16.34
N PRO A 87 -36.69 0.63 15.06
CA PRO A 87 -36.75 1.81 14.23
C PRO A 87 -37.63 2.77 15.01
N LEU A 88 -37.07 3.88 15.48
CA LEU A 88 -37.90 5.01 15.90
C LEU A 88 -38.85 5.23 14.73
N PRO A 89 -40.17 5.12 14.93
CA PRO A 89 -41.10 5.30 13.84
C PRO A 89 -41.00 6.76 13.40
N LEU A 90 -40.16 7.02 12.40
CA LEU A 90 -40.23 8.19 11.54
C LEU A 90 -41.27 7.92 10.44
N PHE A 91 -42.38 7.29 10.80
CA PHE A 91 -43.61 7.37 10.04
C PHE A 91 -44.28 8.66 10.47
N ILE A 92 -43.93 9.75 9.81
CA ILE A 92 -44.83 10.89 9.74
C ILE A 92 -45.97 10.41 8.84
N ASP A 93 -47.04 9.93 9.48
CA ASP A 93 -48.28 9.65 8.80
C ASP A 93 -48.80 11.00 8.28
N ARG A 94 -48.97 11.09 6.96
CA ARG A 94 -49.22 12.35 6.26
C ARG A 94 -50.69 12.78 6.37
N GLN A 95 -51.33 12.63 7.54
CA GLN A 95 -52.76 12.90 7.72
C GLN A 95 -53.19 13.64 9.01
N GLU A 96 -52.29 14.13 9.86
CA GLU A 96 -52.71 14.92 11.04
C GLU A 96 -52.02 16.29 11.16
N GLU A 97 -51.92 17.04 10.05
CA GLU A 97 -51.40 18.42 10.06
C GLU A 97 -52.38 19.49 10.59
N GLU A 98 -53.64 19.18 10.93
CA GLU A 98 -54.63 20.23 11.23
C GLU A 98 -54.99 20.48 12.71
N HIS A 99 -54.49 19.71 13.70
CA HIS A 99 -55.00 19.86 15.08
C HIS A 99 -54.03 20.12 16.23
N LEU A 100 -52.72 20.22 16.01
CA LEU A 100 -51.76 20.58 17.07
C LEU A 100 -51.09 21.94 16.87
N GLN A 101 -51.85 22.94 16.43
CA GLN A 101 -51.41 24.33 16.29
C GLN A 101 -51.37 25.12 17.61
N ARG A 102 -51.24 24.48 18.78
CA ARG A 102 -51.09 25.21 20.04
C ARG A 102 -50.00 24.57 20.91
N GLN A 103 -48.87 25.27 20.96
CA GLN A 103 -47.74 25.14 21.89
C GLN A 103 -46.55 24.29 21.43
N THR A 104 -45.88 24.73 20.37
CA THR A 104 -44.42 24.55 20.27
C THR A 104 -43.77 25.85 20.75
N MET A 105 -43.18 25.83 21.94
CA MET A 105 -42.23 26.89 22.32
C MET A 105 -40.92 26.59 21.59
N ASP A 106 -40.53 27.47 20.66
CA ASP A 106 -39.21 27.42 20.04
C ASP A 106 -38.15 27.70 21.11
N VAL A 107 -37.42 26.67 21.52
CA VAL A 107 -36.18 26.83 22.28
C VAL A 107 -35.01 26.78 21.30
N GLU A 108 -34.42 27.94 21.06
CA GLU A 108 -33.21 28.08 20.26
C GLU A 108 -32.07 27.32 20.96
N THR A 109 -31.61 26.21 20.37
CA THR A 109 -30.44 25.49 20.87
C THR A 109 -29.24 25.88 20.03
N HIS A 110 -28.21 26.46 20.67
CA HIS A 110 -26.92 26.74 20.05
C HIS A 110 -26.08 25.44 19.95
N LEU A 111 -26.63 24.39 19.33
CA LEU A 111 -25.91 23.15 19.08
C LEU A 111 -25.22 23.23 17.71
N PHE A 112 -23.95 23.63 17.70
CA PHE A 112 -23.12 23.57 16.51
C PHE A 112 -22.36 22.24 16.45
N ILE A 113 -22.76 21.35 15.55
CA ILE A 113 -22.01 20.12 15.24
C ILE A 113 -21.13 20.43 14.02
N GLY A 114 -19.92 20.90 14.28
CA GLY A 114 -18.92 21.17 13.25
C GLY A 114 -17.49 21.11 13.81
N PRO A 115 -16.46 21.04 12.95
CA PRO A 115 -15.08 20.99 13.38
C PRO A 115 -14.71 22.24 14.20
N PRO A 116 -13.90 22.11 15.26
CA PRO A 116 -13.66 23.19 16.21
C PRO A 116 -12.96 24.40 15.59
N GLU A 117 -13.40 25.60 15.96
CA GLU A 117 -12.78 26.86 15.53
C GLU A 117 -11.33 26.97 16.01
N ARG A 118 -10.41 27.21 15.08
CA ARG A 118 -9.00 27.46 15.38
C ARG A 118 -8.87 28.89 15.91
N ARG A 119 -8.66 29.04 17.22
CA ARG A 119 -8.37 30.32 17.85
C ARG A 119 -7.02 30.84 17.35
N SER A 120 -7.00 31.94 16.60
CA SER A 120 -5.78 32.73 16.40
C SER A 120 -5.51 33.54 17.67
N SER A 121 -4.40 33.23 18.33
CA SER A 121 -3.88 33.97 19.49
C SER A 121 -3.36 35.34 19.07
N HIS A 122 -3.84 36.40 19.72
CA HIS A 122 -3.18 37.69 19.82
C HIS A 122 -2.72 37.92 21.24
#